data_AF-A0A353Z8R8-F1
#
_entry.id   AF-A0A353Z8R8-F1
#
_cell.length_a   1.000
_cell.length_b   1.000
_cell.length_c   1.000
_cell.angle_alpha   90.00
_cell.angle_beta   90.00
_cell.angle_gamma   90.00
#
_symmetry.space_group_name_H-M   'P 1'
#
loop_
_entity.id
_entity.type
_entity.pdbx_description
1 polymer ?
#
loop_
_entity_poly.entity_id
_entity_poly.type
_entity_poly.pdbx_seq_one_letter_code
_entity_poly.pdbx_strand_id
1 'polypeptide(L)'
;MLWMKVGRWGGILLVTLAWLAASPKASAQETASSEVTQALTRAGDNRRKLERALAETSGDERRGMEFLIANMPDSDLQSLSAEFLLENSNLAWKARRELPWGKQIPEAIFFNNVLPYANVDEKRDPWRKDLMELCLPIAKECQTPSEAAQRLNSEVFPKLKLGYSTQRKAPNQSPKESIEQGKASCTGLSIVLSDACRAVCIPARLVGTPLWANKRGNHTWVEIWDGDWHFTGACEPDKNGLNRGWFIGDAAQARKDSFEHAIYAASFARTKQHFPLVWAMRNKNVPAENVTDRYARPADADKSTVLLLVRVLDGERQRVVKGVRVISQAEGNGEQSGESRGETADLNDILKFEVQPGADYVVKVGDFERKVRVVTDTGELIVEIVVP
;
A
#
# COMPACT_ATOMS: atom_id res chain seq x y z
N MET A 1 36.63 81.61 -38.18
CA MET A 1 36.01 81.75 -39.51
C MET A 1 34.50 81.71 -39.31
N LEU A 2 33.78 82.77 -39.72
CA LEU A 2 32.31 82.94 -39.92
C LEU A 2 31.34 82.27 -38.91
N TRP A 3 30.68 83.02 -38.01
CA TRP A 3 29.39 83.74 -38.17
C TRP A 3 28.11 82.88 -38.18
N MET A 4 27.23 83.19 -37.21
CA MET A 4 25.74 83.23 -37.26
C MET A 4 24.97 81.88 -37.29
N LYS A 5 23.78 81.68 -36.68
CA LYS A 5 22.69 82.55 -36.16
C LYS A 5 21.72 81.68 -35.30
N VAL A 6 21.14 82.27 -34.24
CA VAL A 6 19.70 82.32 -33.82
C VAL A 6 18.91 81.00 -33.70
N GLY A 7 18.04 80.73 -32.71
CA GLY A 7 17.32 81.48 -31.68
C GLY A 7 16.65 80.46 -30.72
N ARG A 8 16.32 80.77 -29.45
CA ARG A 8 15.23 81.59 -28.89
C ARG A 8 14.24 80.68 -28.11
N TRP A 9 14.31 80.77 -26.78
CA TRP A 9 13.27 80.72 -25.73
C TRP A 9 12.00 79.86 -25.88
N GLY A 10 11.71 79.06 -24.82
CA GLY A 10 10.36 78.57 -24.50
C GLY A 10 10.38 77.52 -23.39
N GLY A 11 9.86 77.85 -22.20
CA GLY A 11 9.81 76.96 -21.03
C GLY A 11 8.74 75.87 -21.11
N ILE A 12 8.63 75.08 -20.03
CA ILE A 12 7.36 74.63 -19.40
C ILE A 12 7.72 73.72 -18.20
N LEU A 13 7.17 74.06 -17.05
CA LEU A 13 7.19 73.31 -15.79
C LEU A 13 6.22 72.12 -15.92
N LEU A 14 6.73 70.88 -15.86
CA LEU A 14 5.90 69.67 -15.90
C LEU A 14 5.53 69.24 -14.47
N VAL A 15 4.26 69.45 -14.12
CA VAL A 15 3.61 68.85 -12.94
C VAL A 15 3.22 67.41 -13.30
N THR A 16 3.89 66.43 -12.70
CA THR A 16 3.53 65.01 -12.83
C THR A 16 2.46 64.65 -11.80
N LEU A 17 1.21 64.53 -12.26
CA LEU A 17 0.10 63.89 -11.54
C LEU A 17 0.26 62.38 -11.62
N ALA A 18 0.59 61.73 -10.50
CA ALA A 18 0.60 60.28 -10.37
C ALA A 18 -0.84 59.76 -10.25
N TRP A 19 -1.34 59.09 -11.29
CA TRP A 19 -2.56 58.30 -11.24
C TRP A 19 -2.24 56.93 -10.62
N LEU A 20 -2.70 56.72 -9.39
CA LEU A 20 -2.78 55.40 -8.77
C LEU A 20 -3.96 54.64 -9.39
N ALA A 21 -3.69 53.86 -10.44
CA ALA A 21 -4.64 52.89 -10.95
C ALA A 21 -4.69 51.68 -10.00
N ALA A 22 -5.70 51.66 -9.12
CA ALA A 22 -6.06 50.46 -8.39
C ALA A 22 -6.55 49.40 -9.39
N SER A 23 -5.72 48.40 -9.67
CA SER A 23 -6.13 47.25 -10.47
C SER A 23 -7.13 46.41 -9.66
N PRO A 24 -8.32 46.09 -10.19
CA PRO A 24 -9.22 45.19 -9.50
C PRO A 24 -8.56 43.80 -9.49
N LYS A 25 -8.36 43.23 -8.30
CA LYS A 25 -8.06 41.80 -8.14
C LYS A 25 -9.24 41.03 -8.73
N ALA A 26 -9.12 40.60 -9.98
CA ALA A 26 -9.97 39.57 -10.54
C ALA A 26 -9.78 38.31 -9.67
N SER A 27 -10.80 37.98 -8.87
CA SER A 27 -10.95 36.65 -8.33
C SER A 27 -11.13 35.72 -9.53
N ALA A 28 -10.04 35.08 -9.95
CA ALA A 28 -10.12 33.95 -10.86
C ALA A 28 -10.81 32.83 -10.09
N GLN A 29 -12.12 32.73 -10.27
CA GLN A 29 -12.87 31.56 -9.85
C GLN A 29 -12.38 30.43 -10.76
N GLU A 30 -11.40 29.65 -10.28
CA GLU A 30 -10.90 28.46 -10.98
C GLU A 30 -12.11 27.60 -11.34
N THR A 31 -12.45 27.57 -12.62
CA THR A 31 -13.54 26.75 -13.13
C THR A 31 -13.13 25.31 -12.97
N ALA A 32 -13.92 24.55 -12.20
CA ALA A 32 -13.68 23.14 -11.93
C ALA A 32 -13.45 22.37 -13.23
N SER A 33 -12.52 21.40 -13.20
CA SER A 33 -12.22 20.57 -14.36
C SER A 33 -13.45 19.81 -14.86
N SER A 34 -13.37 19.33 -16.11
CA SER A 34 -14.47 18.57 -16.73
C SER A 34 -14.83 17.32 -15.92
N GLU A 35 -13.84 16.69 -15.30
CA GLU A 35 -13.92 15.47 -14.50
C GLU A 35 -14.63 15.73 -13.17
N VAL A 36 -14.30 16.84 -12.49
CA VAL A 36 -14.98 17.27 -11.27
C VAL A 36 -16.43 17.61 -11.57
N THR A 37 -16.70 18.33 -12.66
CA THR A 37 -18.07 18.65 -13.07
C THR A 37 -18.89 17.38 -13.31
N GLN A 38 -18.34 16.38 -14.01
CA GLN A 38 -19.00 15.09 -14.20
C GLN A 38 -19.23 14.34 -12.88
N ALA A 39 -18.27 14.38 -11.95
CA ALA A 39 -18.42 13.76 -10.64
C ALA A 39 -19.52 14.43 -9.80
N LEU A 40 -19.58 15.76 -9.80
CA LEU A 40 -20.64 16.52 -9.11
C LEU A 40 -22.03 16.21 -9.68
N THR A 41 -22.15 15.93 -10.98
CA THR A 41 -23.41 15.44 -11.57
C THR A 41 -23.80 14.06 -11.01
N ARG A 42 -22.86 13.12 -10.91
CA ARG A 42 -23.12 11.77 -10.37
C ARG A 42 -23.40 11.73 -8.87
N ALA A 43 -22.98 12.77 -8.14
CA ALA A 43 -23.24 12.92 -6.71
C ALA A 43 -24.72 13.11 -6.35
N GLY A 44 -25.57 13.51 -7.31
CA GLY A 44 -27.00 13.71 -7.10
C GLY A 44 -27.28 14.70 -5.95
N ASP A 45 -28.13 14.29 -5.01
CA ASP A 45 -28.51 15.11 -3.84
C ASP A 45 -27.33 15.49 -2.94
N ASN A 46 -26.25 14.71 -2.97
CA ASN A 46 -25.06 14.96 -2.16
C ASN A 46 -24.13 16.02 -2.75
N ARG A 47 -24.39 16.50 -3.97
CA ARG A 47 -23.58 17.50 -4.69
C ARG A 47 -23.21 18.72 -3.85
N ARG A 48 -24.16 19.27 -3.08
CA ARG A 48 -23.93 20.47 -2.25
C ARG A 48 -22.85 20.25 -1.19
N LYS A 49 -22.72 19.04 -0.64
CA LYS A 49 -21.66 18.73 0.34
C LYS A 49 -20.29 18.70 -0.33
N LEU A 50 -20.20 18.16 -1.55
CA LEU A 50 -18.95 18.16 -2.32
C LEU A 50 -18.55 19.57 -2.78
N GLU A 51 -19.51 20.39 -3.22
CA GLU A 51 -19.27 21.80 -3.57
C GLU A 51 -18.81 22.61 -2.35
N ARG A 52 -19.33 22.33 -1.15
CA ARG A 52 -18.84 22.92 0.09
C ARG A 52 -17.38 22.54 0.37
N ALA A 53 -17.02 21.27 0.26
CA ALA A 53 -15.63 20.83 0.46
C ALA A 53 -14.66 21.50 -0.53
N LEU A 54 -15.09 21.70 -1.77
CA LEU A 54 -14.35 22.49 -2.76
C LEU A 54 -14.23 23.96 -2.37
N ALA A 55 -15.32 24.60 -1.92
CA ALA A 55 -15.32 26.02 -1.57
C ALA A 55 -14.48 26.34 -0.32
N GLU A 56 -14.37 25.40 0.62
CA GLU A 56 -13.61 25.55 1.87
C GLU A 56 -12.12 25.18 1.73
N THR A 57 -11.68 24.73 0.55
CA THR A 57 -10.27 24.46 0.25
C THR A 57 -9.71 25.49 -0.73
N SER A 58 -8.40 25.74 -0.66
CA SER A 58 -7.71 26.71 -1.54
C SER A 58 -6.33 26.22 -1.97
N GLY A 59 -5.79 26.77 -3.06
CA GLY A 59 -4.45 26.45 -3.56
C GLY A 59 -4.22 24.94 -3.76
N ASP A 60 -3.14 24.41 -3.21
CA ASP A 60 -2.80 22.99 -3.33
C ASP A 60 -3.85 22.08 -2.66
N GLU A 61 -4.46 22.52 -1.55
CA GLU A 61 -5.50 21.75 -0.87
C GLU A 61 -6.77 21.65 -1.73
N ARG A 62 -7.09 22.71 -2.50
CA ARG A 62 -8.19 22.71 -3.48
C ARG A 62 -7.94 21.70 -4.60
N ARG A 63 -6.74 21.70 -5.18
CA ARG A 63 -6.36 20.74 -6.24
C ARG A 63 -6.40 19.30 -5.73
N GLY A 64 -6.02 19.07 -4.47
CA GLY A 64 -6.18 17.77 -3.81
C GLY A 64 -7.65 17.36 -3.64
N MET A 65 -8.51 18.29 -3.22
CA MET A 65 -9.96 18.03 -3.09
C MET A 65 -10.62 17.73 -4.44
N GLU A 66 -10.24 18.46 -5.49
CA GLU A 66 -10.65 18.20 -6.87
C GLU A 66 -10.22 16.80 -7.34
N PHE A 67 -8.97 16.42 -7.04
CA PHE A 67 -8.49 15.07 -7.31
C PHE A 67 -9.35 14.00 -6.61
N LEU A 68 -9.67 14.19 -5.32
CA LEU A 68 -10.52 13.25 -4.60
C LEU A 68 -11.90 13.12 -5.24
N ILE A 69 -12.57 14.23 -5.53
CA ILE A 69 -13.92 14.25 -6.11
C ILE A 69 -13.95 13.68 -7.52
N ALA A 70 -12.95 13.98 -8.35
CA ALA A 70 -12.87 13.44 -9.70
C ALA A 70 -12.73 11.90 -9.73
N ASN A 71 -12.10 11.32 -8.69
CA ASN A 71 -11.66 9.93 -8.71
C ASN A 71 -12.41 8.99 -7.74
N MET A 72 -13.10 9.50 -6.72
CA MET A 72 -13.85 8.66 -5.78
C MET A 72 -15.01 7.91 -6.47
N PRO A 73 -15.39 6.71 -5.98
CA PRO A 73 -16.48 5.93 -6.55
C PRO A 73 -17.84 6.61 -6.32
N ASP A 74 -18.84 6.22 -7.11
CA ASP A 74 -20.18 6.83 -7.06
C ASP A 74 -20.84 6.67 -5.68
N SER A 75 -20.59 5.56 -4.98
CA SER A 75 -21.06 5.37 -3.60
C SER A 75 -20.56 6.46 -2.66
N ASP A 76 -19.31 6.90 -2.83
CA ASP A 76 -18.68 7.91 -1.99
C ASP A 76 -19.17 9.31 -2.41
N LEU A 77 -19.31 9.57 -3.72
CA LEU A 77 -19.91 10.81 -4.24
C LEU A 77 -21.31 11.06 -3.67
N GLN A 78 -22.09 10.00 -3.51
CA GLN A 78 -23.49 10.06 -3.09
C GLN A 78 -23.68 10.07 -1.57
N SER A 79 -22.65 9.75 -0.77
CA SER A 79 -22.81 9.54 0.67
C SER A 79 -21.86 10.35 1.56
N LEU A 80 -20.63 10.63 1.13
CA LEU A 80 -19.65 11.28 2.00
C LEU A 80 -20.02 12.74 2.30
N SER A 81 -19.78 13.13 3.55
CA SER A 81 -20.01 14.50 4.00
C SER A 81 -18.84 15.42 3.68
N ALA A 82 -19.09 16.73 3.68
CA ALA A 82 -18.04 17.73 3.53
C ALA A 82 -17.04 17.64 4.69
N GLU A 83 -17.55 17.43 5.91
CA GLU A 83 -16.77 17.33 7.15
C GLU A 83 -15.76 16.17 7.08
N PHE A 84 -16.19 15.00 6.61
CA PHE A 84 -15.32 13.84 6.47
C PHE A 84 -14.16 14.12 5.50
N LEU A 85 -14.46 14.69 4.33
CA LEU A 85 -13.45 15.02 3.32
C LEU A 85 -12.49 16.10 3.81
N LEU A 86 -13.01 17.15 4.44
CA LEU A 86 -12.22 18.26 4.96
C LEU A 86 -11.32 17.82 6.11
N GLU A 87 -11.82 17.03 7.07
CA GLU A 87 -11.00 16.51 8.18
C GLU A 87 -9.87 15.61 7.65
N ASN A 88 -10.18 14.67 6.75
CA ASN A 88 -9.16 13.84 6.11
C ASN A 88 -8.10 14.66 5.38
N SER A 89 -8.53 15.64 4.56
CA SER A 89 -7.63 16.53 3.82
C SER A 89 -6.73 17.34 4.77
N ASN A 90 -7.32 18.00 5.77
CA ASN A 90 -6.61 18.83 6.73
C ASN A 90 -5.52 18.04 7.47
N LEU A 91 -5.82 16.82 7.88
CA LEU A 91 -4.86 15.94 8.53
C LEU A 91 -3.75 15.47 7.57
N ALA A 92 -4.08 15.11 6.32
CA ALA A 92 -3.06 14.75 5.33
C ALA A 92 -2.08 15.91 5.06
N TRP A 93 -2.60 17.13 4.92
CA TRP A 93 -1.77 18.33 4.73
C TRP A 93 -1.00 18.73 5.98
N LYS A 94 -1.56 18.53 7.18
CA LYS A 94 -0.84 18.69 8.45
C LYS A 94 0.39 17.79 8.48
N ALA A 95 0.23 16.50 8.21
CA ALA A 95 1.35 15.55 8.17
C ALA A 95 2.41 15.97 7.13
N ARG A 96 1.98 16.42 5.95
CA ARG A 96 2.87 16.90 4.88
C ARG A 96 3.70 18.12 5.29
N ARG A 97 3.15 19.00 6.12
CA ARG A 97 3.86 20.18 6.63
C ARG A 97 4.81 19.86 7.78
N GLU A 98 4.44 18.92 8.65
CA GLU A 98 5.18 18.61 9.88
C GLU A 98 6.37 17.65 9.69
N LEU A 99 6.30 16.75 8.71
CA LEU A 99 7.30 15.68 8.55
C LEU A 99 8.37 16.02 7.51
N PRO A 100 9.63 15.60 7.72
CA PRO A 100 10.79 16.05 6.93
C PRO A 100 10.72 15.64 5.45
N TRP A 101 10.03 14.54 5.13
CA TRP A 101 9.84 14.07 3.75
C TRP A 101 8.66 14.71 3.04
N GLY A 102 7.74 15.39 3.74
CA GLY A 102 6.48 15.86 3.17
C GLY A 102 6.63 16.81 1.95
N LYS A 103 7.70 17.62 1.95
CA LYS A 103 8.05 18.52 0.85
C LYS A 103 8.72 17.82 -0.34
N GLN A 104 9.28 16.63 -0.14
CA GLN A 104 10.01 15.88 -1.16
C GLN A 104 9.09 15.01 -2.00
N ILE A 105 7.88 14.72 -1.51
CA ILE A 105 6.90 13.90 -2.21
C ILE A 105 6.31 14.67 -3.39
N PRO A 106 6.43 14.14 -4.64
CA PRO A 106 5.78 14.70 -5.80
C PRO A 106 4.27 14.77 -5.59
N GLU A 107 3.65 15.83 -6.09
CA GLU A 107 2.22 16.05 -5.89
C GLU A 107 1.34 14.88 -6.34
N ALA A 108 1.61 14.32 -7.53
CA ALA A 108 0.85 13.17 -8.02
C ALA A 108 0.94 11.96 -7.09
N ILE A 109 2.10 11.73 -6.46
CA ILE A 109 2.30 10.66 -5.47
C ILE A 109 1.53 10.97 -4.19
N PHE A 110 1.56 12.22 -3.71
CA PHE A 110 0.80 12.65 -2.54
C PHE A 110 -0.71 12.51 -2.75
N PHE A 111 -1.24 13.01 -3.87
CA PHE A 111 -2.66 12.93 -4.20
C PHE A 111 -3.15 11.48 -4.33
N ASN A 112 -2.35 10.59 -4.91
CA ASN A 112 -2.79 9.22 -5.15
C ASN A 112 -2.53 8.26 -3.98
N ASN A 113 -1.53 8.53 -3.14
CA ASN A 113 -1.02 7.53 -2.18
C ASN A 113 -0.88 8.06 -0.74
N VAL A 114 -1.23 9.32 -0.46
CA VAL A 114 -1.28 9.88 0.91
C VAL A 114 -2.66 10.45 1.23
N LEU A 115 -3.14 11.34 0.38
CA LEU A 115 -4.40 12.07 0.54
C LEU A 115 -5.67 11.18 0.61
N PRO A 116 -5.78 10.06 -0.12
CA PRO A 116 -7.01 9.28 -0.14
C PRO A 116 -7.39 8.71 1.22
N TYR A 117 -8.69 8.70 1.51
CA TYR A 117 -9.29 8.19 2.76
C TYR A 117 -9.58 6.69 2.73
N ALA A 118 -9.25 6.00 1.64
CA ALA A 118 -9.44 4.57 1.46
C ALA A 118 -8.39 3.99 0.49
N ASN A 119 -8.26 2.67 0.49
CA ASN A 119 -7.35 1.90 -0.36
C ASN A 119 -8.09 1.09 -1.41
N VAL A 120 -9.20 0.45 -1.03
CA VAL A 120 -10.04 -0.42 -1.86
C VAL A 120 -11.53 -0.13 -1.59
N ASP A 121 -12.36 -1.17 -1.47
CA ASP A 121 -13.78 -1.10 -1.15
C ASP A 121 -14.08 -1.29 0.35
N GLU A 122 -13.10 -1.08 1.24
CA GLU A 122 -13.32 -1.15 2.69
C GLU A 122 -14.34 -0.10 3.17
N LYS A 123 -15.01 -0.38 4.29
CA LYS A 123 -15.92 0.59 4.89
C LYS A 123 -15.20 1.91 5.17
N ARG A 124 -15.84 3.03 4.83
CA ARG A 124 -15.27 4.37 5.05
C ARG A 124 -15.33 4.73 6.53
N ASP A 125 -14.15 4.87 7.15
CA ASP A 125 -13.99 5.27 8.54
C ASP A 125 -13.08 6.50 8.65
N PRO A 126 -13.26 7.37 9.66
CA PRO A 126 -12.40 8.53 9.90
C PRO A 126 -11.09 8.13 10.60
N TRP A 127 -10.38 7.15 10.06
CA TRP A 127 -9.20 6.52 10.69
C TRP A 127 -8.00 7.47 10.87
N ARG A 128 -7.90 8.51 10.04
CA ARG A 128 -6.67 9.32 9.92
C ARG A 128 -6.28 10.01 11.21
N LYS A 129 -7.26 10.48 11.98
CA LYS A 129 -6.99 11.18 13.24
C LYS A 129 -6.35 10.24 14.25
N ASP A 130 -7.00 9.12 14.55
CA ASP A 130 -6.56 8.17 15.57
C ASP A 130 -5.22 7.52 15.17
N LEU A 131 -5.05 7.15 13.89
CA LEU A 131 -3.78 6.61 13.42
C LEU A 131 -2.68 7.67 13.40
N MET A 132 -2.97 8.94 13.10
CA MET A 132 -1.97 10.01 13.21
C MET A 132 -1.52 10.19 14.65
N GLU A 133 -2.44 10.22 15.62
CA GLU A 133 -2.10 10.34 17.05
C GLU A 133 -1.20 9.20 17.52
N LEU A 134 -1.47 7.97 17.05
CA LEU A 134 -0.65 6.80 17.35
C LEU A 134 0.73 6.81 16.66
N CYS A 135 0.78 7.19 15.38
CA CYS A 135 1.94 6.98 14.52
C CYS A 135 2.91 8.16 14.48
N LEU A 136 2.43 9.39 14.72
CA LEU A 136 3.25 10.60 14.62
C LEU A 136 4.45 10.62 15.60
N PRO A 137 4.34 10.15 16.85
CA PRO A 137 5.51 10.04 17.74
C PRO A 137 6.59 9.12 17.20
N ILE A 138 6.22 7.99 16.58
CA ILE A 138 7.15 7.02 15.98
C ILE A 138 7.81 7.65 14.75
N ALA A 139 7.02 8.27 13.87
CA ALA A 139 7.51 8.87 12.63
C ALA A 139 8.47 10.04 12.87
N LYS A 140 8.28 10.84 13.93
CA LYS A 140 9.15 11.97 14.29
C LYS A 140 10.57 11.56 14.70
N GLU A 141 10.77 10.30 15.06
CA GLU A 141 12.08 9.75 15.39
C GLU A 141 12.82 9.19 14.16
N CYS A 142 12.20 9.23 12.97
CA CYS A 142 12.75 8.67 11.74
C CYS A 142 13.20 9.76 10.78
N GLN A 143 14.21 9.48 9.95
CA GLN A 143 14.73 10.41 8.95
C GLN A 143 14.09 10.22 7.58
N THR A 144 13.65 9.00 7.25
CA THR A 144 13.14 8.64 5.92
C THR A 144 11.76 7.98 5.99
N PRO A 145 10.95 8.09 4.92
CA PRO A 145 9.72 7.31 4.78
C PRO A 145 9.95 5.80 4.96
N SER A 146 11.04 5.25 4.41
CA SER A 146 11.34 3.82 4.51
C SER A 146 11.63 3.37 5.94
N GLU A 147 12.39 4.15 6.70
CA GLU A 147 12.67 3.88 8.13
C GLU A 147 11.38 3.95 8.95
N ALA A 148 10.59 5.00 8.74
CA ALA A 148 9.32 5.19 9.44
C ALA A 148 8.35 4.04 9.15
N ALA A 149 8.20 3.62 7.89
CA ALA A 149 7.34 2.49 7.52
C ALA A 149 7.75 1.17 8.21
N GLN A 150 9.05 0.88 8.30
CA GLN A 150 9.56 -0.31 9.01
C GLN A 150 9.23 -0.28 10.50
N ARG A 151 9.42 0.89 11.14
CA ARG A 151 9.08 1.06 12.56
C ARG A 151 7.59 0.95 12.80
N LEU A 152 6.76 1.59 11.97
CA LEU A 152 5.31 1.47 12.07
C LEU A 152 4.85 0.02 11.92
N ASN A 153 5.38 -0.72 10.95
CA ASN A 153 5.04 -2.13 10.77
C ASN A 153 5.41 -3.00 11.99
N SER A 154 6.48 -2.63 12.71
CA SER A 154 6.91 -3.35 13.91
C SER A 154 6.13 -2.96 15.17
N GLU A 155 5.65 -1.72 15.25
CA GLU A 155 5.12 -1.14 16.49
C GLU A 155 3.60 -1.00 16.51
N VAL A 156 2.94 -0.75 15.37
CA VAL A 156 1.51 -0.41 15.31
C VAL A 156 0.64 -1.62 15.65
N PHE A 157 0.91 -2.80 15.07
CA PHE A 157 0.09 -3.99 15.30
C PHE A 157 0.05 -4.47 16.75
N PRO A 158 1.18 -4.54 17.49
CA PRO A 158 1.17 -4.81 18.93
C PRO A 158 0.38 -3.77 19.73
N LYS A 159 0.53 -2.48 19.42
CA LYS A 159 -0.21 -1.39 20.11
C LYS A 159 -1.72 -1.48 19.88
N LEU A 160 -2.12 -1.88 18.67
CA LEU A 160 -3.52 -2.11 18.30
C LEU A 160 -4.07 -3.47 18.74
N LYS A 161 -3.22 -4.38 19.25
CA LYS A 161 -3.58 -5.77 19.56
C LYS A 161 -4.24 -6.48 18.36
N LEU A 162 -3.69 -6.23 17.18
CA LEU A 162 -4.20 -6.73 15.91
C LEU A 162 -3.21 -7.73 15.31
N GLY A 163 -3.69 -8.89 14.87
CA GLY A 163 -2.88 -9.89 14.19
C GLY A 163 -3.60 -10.53 13.02
N TYR A 164 -2.84 -11.30 12.23
CA TYR A 164 -3.41 -12.10 11.15
C TYR A 164 -4.35 -13.17 11.68
N SER A 165 -5.48 -13.36 11.01
CA SER A 165 -6.35 -14.52 11.19
C SER A 165 -7.27 -14.70 10.00
N THR A 166 -7.64 -15.95 9.70
CA THR A 166 -8.73 -16.27 8.77
C THR A 166 -10.10 -16.31 9.46
N GLN A 167 -10.15 -16.25 10.79
CA GLN A 167 -11.38 -16.18 11.60
C GLN A 167 -11.81 -14.72 11.84
N ARG A 168 -12.15 -14.04 10.76
CA ARG A 168 -12.46 -12.60 10.68
C ARG A 168 -13.73 -12.37 9.87
N LYS A 169 -14.45 -11.27 10.10
CA LYS A 169 -15.75 -11.01 9.45
C LYS A 169 -15.65 -10.83 7.94
N ALA A 170 -14.63 -10.14 7.45
CA ALA A 170 -14.45 -9.86 6.03
C ALA A 170 -12.94 -9.71 5.69
N PRO A 171 -12.51 -9.99 4.45
CA PRO A 171 -11.11 -9.81 4.09
C PRO A 171 -10.69 -8.34 4.03
N ASN A 172 -11.57 -7.44 3.59
CA ASN A 172 -11.36 -6.00 3.39
C ASN A 172 -11.87 -5.14 4.55
N GLN A 173 -11.73 -5.64 5.78
CA GLN A 173 -12.11 -4.87 6.98
C GLN A 173 -11.37 -3.53 7.01
N SER A 174 -12.11 -2.47 7.35
CA SER A 174 -11.53 -1.17 7.62
C SER A 174 -10.61 -1.20 8.85
N PRO A 175 -9.85 -0.12 9.14
CA PRO A 175 -9.05 -0.05 10.36
C PRO A 175 -9.89 -0.26 11.62
N LYS A 176 -11.05 0.39 11.73
CA LYS A 176 -11.94 0.25 12.89
C LYS A 176 -12.41 -1.19 13.06
N GLU A 177 -12.91 -1.82 11.98
CA GLU A 177 -13.42 -3.19 12.04
C GLU A 177 -12.34 -4.22 12.37
N SER A 178 -11.11 -3.99 11.89
CA SER A 178 -9.94 -4.83 12.19
C SER A 178 -9.53 -4.71 13.65
N ILE A 179 -9.40 -3.49 14.16
CA ILE A 179 -9.05 -3.20 15.56
C ILE A 179 -10.11 -3.75 16.52
N GLU A 180 -11.39 -3.57 16.24
CA GLU A 180 -12.49 -4.09 17.07
C GLU A 180 -12.48 -5.63 17.18
N GLN A 181 -12.00 -6.35 16.17
CA GLN A 181 -11.88 -7.81 16.20
C GLN A 181 -10.55 -8.32 16.75
N GLY A 182 -9.50 -7.48 16.75
CA GLY A 182 -8.11 -7.91 16.98
C GLY A 182 -7.59 -8.89 15.92
N LYS A 183 -8.33 -9.07 14.81
CA LYS A 183 -8.08 -10.08 13.78
C LYS A 183 -8.35 -9.49 12.40
N ALA A 184 -7.44 -9.70 11.47
CA ALA A 184 -7.59 -9.29 10.08
C ALA A 184 -6.95 -10.28 9.09
N SER A 185 -7.40 -10.25 7.84
CA SER A 185 -6.72 -10.94 6.74
C SER A 185 -5.46 -10.19 6.30
N CYS A 186 -4.64 -10.76 5.40
CA CYS A 186 -3.53 -10.04 4.76
C CYS A 186 -3.97 -8.69 4.13
N THR A 187 -5.19 -8.63 3.58
CA THR A 187 -5.74 -7.38 3.04
C THR A 187 -6.10 -6.39 4.14
N GLY A 188 -6.77 -6.83 5.21
CA GLY A 188 -7.13 -5.95 6.34
C GLY A 188 -5.90 -5.41 7.07
N LEU A 189 -4.88 -6.24 7.27
CA LEU A 189 -3.58 -5.80 7.82
C LEU A 189 -2.90 -4.79 6.88
N SER A 190 -2.94 -5.02 5.56
CA SER A 190 -2.37 -4.09 4.59
C SER A 190 -3.11 -2.75 4.54
N ILE A 191 -4.44 -2.74 4.70
CA ILE A 191 -5.23 -1.50 4.87
C ILE A 191 -4.74 -0.74 6.10
N VAL A 192 -4.65 -1.40 7.26
CA VAL A 192 -4.19 -0.76 8.50
C VAL A 192 -2.77 -0.21 8.37
N LEU A 193 -1.84 -0.96 7.79
CA LEU A 193 -0.46 -0.47 7.60
C LEU A 193 -0.39 0.69 6.61
N SER A 194 -1.11 0.59 5.48
CA SER A 194 -1.18 1.67 4.49
C SER A 194 -1.75 2.94 5.12
N ASP A 195 -2.84 2.84 5.86
CA ASP A 195 -3.47 3.97 6.54
C ASP A 195 -2.58 4.56 7.64
N ALA A 196 -1.88 3.71 8.42
CA ALA A 196 -0.88 4.16 9.39
C ALA A 196 0.25 4.95 8.72
N CYS A 197 0.77 4.47 7.59
CA CYS A 197 1.77 5.18 6.79
C CYS A 197 1.23 6.52 6.26
N ARG A 198 0.04 6.51 5.66
CA ARG A 198 -0.62 7.70 5.10
C ARG A 198 -0.94 8.75 6.16
N ALA A 199 -1.26 8.33 7.39
CA ALA A 199 -1.51 9.23 8.52
C ALA A 199 -0.28 10.08 8.88
N VAL A 200 0.93 9.57 8.61
CA VAL A 200 2.20 10.28 8.79
C VAL A 200 2.88 10.59 7.44
N CYS A 201 2.08 10.93 6.42
CA CYS A 201 2.58 11.39 5.12
C CYS A 201 3.59 10.46 4.42
N ILE A 202 3.56 9.15 4.70
CA ILE A 202 4.32 8.16 3.93
C ILE A 202 3.41 7.70 2.79
N PRO A 203 3.77 7.90 1.51
CA PRO A 203 2.92 7.44 0.42
C PRO A 203 2.90 5.91 0.38
N ALA A 204 1.72 5.33 0.49
CA ALA A 204 1.51 3.91 0.61
C ALA A 204 0.37 3.44 -0.29
N ARG A 205 0.46 2.21 -0.82
CA ARG A 205 -0.61 1.57 -1.59
C ARG A 205 -0.63 0.06 -1.36
N LEU A 206 -1.82 -0.52 -1.46
CA LEU A 206 -1.99 -1.96 -1.45
C LEU A 206 -1.47 -2.57 -2.74
N VAL A 207 -0.79 -3.70 -2.63
CA VAL A 207 -0.35 -4.50 -3.76
C VAL A 207 -0.75 -5.94 -3.50
N GLY A 208 -1.18 -6.66 -4.52
CA GLY A 208 -1.58 -8.05 -4.34
C GLY A 208 -1.62 -8.85 -5.62
N THR A 209 -1.60 -10.17 -5.45
CA THR A 209 -1.91 -11.13 -6.50
C THR A 209 -3.24 -11.83 -6.19
N PRO A 210 -4.14 -11.99 -7.17
CA PRO A 210 -5.41 -12.67 -6.97
C PRO A 210 -5.24 -14.17 -6.73
N LEU A 211 -4.21 -14.75 -7.31
CA LEU A 211 -3.86 -16.15 -7.20
C LEU A 211 -2.38 -16.34 -7.56
N TRP A 212 -1.57 -16.84 -6.63
CA TRP A 212 -0.17 -17.20 -6.94
C TRP A 212 -0.08 -18.15 -8.14
N ALA A 213 1.04 -18.14 -8.86
CA ALA A 213 1.24 -19.02 -10.03
C ALA A 213 1.19 -20.53 -9.67
N ASN A 214 1.52 -20.88 -8.42
CA ASN A 214 1.38 -22.22 -7.83
C ASN A 214 -0.04 -22.53 -7.32
N LYS A 215 -0.99 -21.59 -7.49
CA LYS A 215 -2.40 -21.68 -7.12
C LYS A 215 -2.68 -21.76 -5.61
N ARG A 216 -1.72 -21.40 -4.75
CA ARG A 216 -1.91 -21.38 -3.28
C ARG A 216 -2.62 -20.10 -2.81
N GLY A 217 -3.80 -19.82 -3.34
CA GLY A 217 -4.58 -18.64 -2.94
C GLY A 217 -3.93 -17.30 -3.29
N ASN A 218 -4.41 -16.25 -2.64
CA ASN A 218 -4.00 -14.86 -2.86
C ASN A 218 -3.05 -14.37 -1.77
N HIS A 219 -2.50 -13.17 -1.98
CA HIS A 219 -1.87 -12.41 -0.92
C HIS A 219 -1.87 -10.91 -1.26
N THR A 220 -1.96 -10.08 -0.21
CA THR A 220 -1.92 -8.62 -0.30
C THR A 220 -0.88 -8.11 0.69
N TRP A 221 -0.05 -7.18 0.23
CA TRP A 221 1.00 -6.49 0.99
C TRP A 221 0.97 -4.99 0.68
N VAL A 222 1.97 -4.24 1.14
CA VAL A 222 2.04 -2.78 0.98
C VAL A 222 3.29 -2.38 0.20
N GLU A 223 3.11 -1.47 -0.76
CA GLU A 223 4.20 -0.68 -1.35
C GLU A 223 4.24 0.72 -0.71
N ILE A 224 5.46 1.19 -0.41
CA ILE A 224 5.79 2.50 0.17
C ILE A 224 6.70 3.26 -0.80
N TRP A 225 6.46 4.55 -0.99
CA TRP A 225 7.29 5.39 -1.85
C TRP A 225 8.35 6.18 -1.04
N ASP A 226 9.59 6.06 -1.46
CA ASP A 226 10.75 6.81 -0.94
C ASP A 226 11.75 7.08 -2.07
N GLY A 227 11.37 7.97 -3.00
CA GLY A 227 12.09 8.16 -4.27
C GLY A 227 11.78 7.08 -5.31
N ASP A 228 11.62 5.82 -4.87
CA ASP A 228 11.10 4.69 -5.65
C ASP A 228 10.12 3.87 -4.79
N TRP A 229 9.44 2.89 -5.39
CA TRP A 229 8.54 1.98 -4.70
C TRP A 229 9.29 0.82 -4.05
N HIS A 230 9.11 0.70 -2.74
CA HIS A 230 9.60 -0.39 -1.92
C HIS A 230 8.42 -1.19 -1.35
N PHE A 231 8.59 -2.46 -1.01
CA PHE A 231 7.50 -3.28 -0.47
C PHE A 231 7.79 -3.85 0.92
N THR A 232 6.74 -4.18 1.66
CA THR A 232 6.79 -4.92 2.93
C THR A 232 5.50 -5.71 3.13
N GLY A 233 5.61 -6.89 3.76
CA GLY A 233 4.44 -7.57 4.34
C GLY A 233 3.84 -6.76 5.48
N ALA A 234 2.53 -6.87 5.72
CA ALA A 234 1.84 -6.14 6.77
C ALA A 234 1.73 -7.00 8.03
N CYS A 235 2.15 -6.48 9.18
CA CYS A 235 2.33 -7.24 10.44
C CYS A 235 3.45 -8.30 10.33
N GLU A 236 4.36 -8.12 9.38
CA GLU A 236 5.45 -9.05 9.06
C GLU A 236 6.77 -8.27 8.81
N PRO A 237 7.26 -7.50 9.81
CA PRO A 237 8.46 -6.70 9.62
C PRO A 237 9.71 -7.57 9.41
N ASP A 238 10.56 -7.19 8.45
CA ASP A 238 11.90 -7.78 8.28
C ASP A 238 12.95 -6.86 8.92
N LYS A 239 13.78 -7.42 9.80
CA LYS A 239 14.85 -6.68 10.49
C LYS A 239 15.91 -6.09 9.56
N ASN A 240 16.02 -6.60 8.33
CA ASN A 240 16.95 -6.12 7.31
C ASN A 240 16.27 -5.13 6.33
N GLY A 241 15.06 -4.72 6.65
CA GLY A 241 14.31 -3.65 6.00
C GLY A 241 13.42 -4.06 4.82
N LEU A 242 13.01 -3.05 4.06
CA LEU A 242 12.04 -3.20 2.97
C LEU A 242 12.58 -4.06 1.82
N ASN A 243 11.69 -4.41 0.89
CA ASN A 243 11.94 -5.29 -0.25
C ASN A 243 12.30 -6.72 0.17
N ARG A 244 11.73 -7.15 1.30
CA ARG A 244 11.90 -8.48 1.90
C ARG A 244 10.53 -9.03 2.29
N GLY A 245 10.41 -10.35 2.31
CA GLY A 245 9.17 -11.05 2.64
C GLY A 245 9.20 -12.51 2.21
N TRP A 246 8.46 -13.36 2.92
CA TRP A 246 8.35 -14.79 2.63
C TRP A 246 7.75 -15.08 1.24
N PHE A 247 6.99 -14.13 0.70
CA PHE A 247 6.29 -14.25 -0.58
C PHE A 247 7.13 -13.92 -1.81
N ILE A 248 8.37 -13.43 -1.66
CA ILE A 248 9.19 -12.95 -2.81
C ILE A 248 9.39 -14.05 -3.86
N GLY A 249 9.66 -15.28 -3.44
CA GLY A 249 9.84 -16.41 -4.38
C GLY A 249 8.56 -16.75 -5.15
N ASP A 250 7.39 -16.55 -4.55
CA ASP A 250 6.10 -16.78 -5.21
C ASP A 250 5.76 -15.60 -6.14
N ALA A 251 6.06 -14.37 -5.72
CA ALA A 251 5.90 -13.14 -6.52
C ALA A 251 6.82 -13.09 -7.74
N ALA A 252 8.02 -13.66 -7.64
CA ALA A 252 8.95 -13.80 -8.77
C ALA A 252 8.36 -14.62 -9.92
N GLN A 253 7.40 -15.51 -9.64
CA GLN A 253 6.74 -16.37 -10.64
C GLN A 253 5.47 -15.74 -11.25
N ALA A 254 5.15 -14.49 -10.89
CA ALA A 254 3.98 -13.80 -11.40
C ALA A 254 4.01 -13.65 -12.93
N ARG A 255 2.83 -13.65 -13.54
CA ARG A 255 2.67 -13.64 -15.00
C ARG A 255 1.88 -12.41 -15.44
N LYS A 256 2.57 -11.46 -16.07
CA LYS A 256 2.02 -10.14 -16.42
C LYS A 256 0.73 -10.21 -17.24
N ASP A 257 0.68 -11.12 -18.21
CA ASP A 257 -0.43 -11.26 -19.15
C ASP A 257 -1.54 -12.20 -18.63
N SER A 258 -1.43 -12.68 -17.39
CA SER A 258 -2.46 -13.50 -16.74
C SER A 258 -3.12 -12.69 -15.64
N PHE A 259 -4.40 -12.38 -15.82
CA PHE A 259 -5.16 -11.61 -14.83
C PHE A 259 -5.12 -12.24 -13.42
N GLU A 260 -5.18 -13.58 -13.34
CA GLU A 260 -5.18 -14.29 -12.06
C GLU A 260 -3.80 -14.30 -11.40
N HIS A 261 -2.72 -14.28 -12.18
CA HIS A 261 -1.34 -14.49 -11.70
C HIS A 261 -0.44 -13.25 -11.80
N ALA A 262 -0.99 -12.13 -12.27
CA ALA A 262 -0.31 -10.84 -12.25
C ALA A 262 -0.32 -10.26 -10.83
N ILE A 263 0.45 -9.18 -10.66
CA ILE A 263 0.51 -8.39 -9.44
C ILE A 263 -0.01 -6.98 -9.75
N TYR A 264 -0.95 -6.54 -8.93
CA TYR A 264 -1.65 -5.26 -9.09
C TYR A 264 -1.40 -4.37 -7.89
N ALA A 265 -1.15 -3.08 -8.14
CA ALA A 265 -1.11 -2.05 -7.12
C ALA A 265 -2.36 -1.18 -7.20
N ALA A 266 -3.07 -1.02 -6.09
CA ALA A 266 -4.28 -0.19 -6.03
C ALA A 266 -3.94 1.28 -6.29
N SER A 267 -4.87 1.98 -6.96
CA SER A 267 -4.76 3.40 -7.28
C SER A 267 -6.08 4.09 -6.95
N PHE A 268 -6.01 5.30 -6.39
CA PHE A 268 -7.20 6.11 -6.22
C PHE A 268 -7.57 6.80 -7.54
N ALA A 269 -6.56 7.28 -8.28
CA ALA A 269 -6.71 7.79 -9.63
C ALA A 269 -7.25 6.71 -10.57
N ARG A 270 -8.15 7.09 -11.45
CA ARG A 270 -8.70 6.20 -12.47
C ARG A 270 -7.59 5.68 -13.39
N THR A 271 -7.61 4.38 -13.66
CA THR A 271 -6.73 3.72 -14.61
C THR A 271 -7.53 2.80 -15.53
N LYS A 272 -6.86 2.21 -16.53
CA LYS A 272 -7.48 1.24 -17.46
C LYS A 272 -7.67 -0.14 -16.84
N GLN A 273 -7.08 -0.40 -15.67
CA GLN A 273 -7.10 -1.69 -14.99
C GLN A 273 -7.76 -1.53 -13.62
N HIS A 274 -8.14 -2.63 -13.00
CA HIS A 274 -8.75 -2.63 -11.67
C HIS A 274 -8.00 -3.59 -10.76
N PHE A 275 -8.00 -3.27 -9.46
CA PHE A 275 -7.46 -4.15 -8.43
C PHE A 275 -8.42 -5.34 -8.28
N PRO A 276 -7.96 -6.59 -8.42
CA PRO A 276 -8.87 -7.72 -8.31
C PRO A 276 -9.25 -7.96 -6.85
N LEU A 277 -10.50 -7.63 -6.52
CA LEU A 277 -11.07 -7.87 -5.21
C LEU A 277 -11.49 -9.33 -5.13
N VAL A 278 -10.64 -10.20 -4.57
CA VAL A 278 -10.88 -11.66 -4.52
C VAL A 278 -12.18 -12.07 -3.81
N TRP A 279 -12.73 -11.18 -2.98
CA TRP A 279 -14.05 -11.32 -2.33
C TRP A 279 -15.22 -10.78 -3.15
N ALA A 280 -14.95 -9.99 -4.19
CA ALA A 280 -15.93 -9.30 -5.01
C ALA A 280 -15.45 -9.17 -6.48
N MET A 281 -15.03 -10.26 -7.12
CA MET A 281 -14.36 -10.25 -8.44
C MET A 281 -15.13 -9.57 -9.59
N ARG A 282 -16.45 -9.36 -9.43
CA ARG A 282 -17.28 -8.62 -10.40
C ARG A 282 -17.19 -7.10 -10.21
N ASN A 283 -16.78 -6.64 -9.04
CA ASN A 283 -16.57 -5.24 -8.73
C ASN A 283 -15.24 -4.77 -9.36
N LYS A 284 -15.34 -3.80 -10.27
CA LYS A 284 -14.19 -3.21 -10.98
C LYS A 284 -13.96 -1.74 -10.60
N ASN A 285 -14.56 -1.29 -9.50
CA ASN A 285 -14.58 0.12 -9.11
C ASN A 285 -13.28 0.59 -8.43
N VAL A 286 -12.35 -0.31 -8.13
CA VAL A 286 -11.04 0.02 -7.55
C VAL A 286 -10.00 0.02 -8.67
N PRO A 287 -9.49 1.19 -9.11
CA PRO A 287 -8.45 1.25 -10.12
C PRO A 287 -7.14 0.60 -9.68
N ALA A 288 -6.33 0.16 -10.64
CA ALA A 288 -4.99 -0.37 -10.34
C ALA A 288 -3.99 -0.20 -11.48
N GLU A 289 -2.73 -0.38 -11.13
CA GLU A 289 -1.61 -0.56 -12.05
C GLU A 289 -1.16 -2.03 -12.01
N ASN A 290 -0.86 -2.63 -13.17
CA ASN A 290 -0.15 -3.90 -13.21
C ASN A 290 1.34 -3.64 -12.99
N VAL A 291 1.85 -4.08 -11.84
CA VAL A 291 3.23 -3.85 -11.40
C VAL A 291 4.06 -5.13 -11.45
N THR A 292 3.59 -6.15 -12.17
CA THR A 292 4.23 -7.48 -12.24
C THR A 292 5.71 -7.42 -12.56
N ASP A 293 6.15 -6.54 -13.47
CA ASP A 293 7.55 -6.43 -13.88
C ASP A 293 8.51 -6.07 -12.74
N ARG A 294 8.02 -5.45 -11.66
CA ARG A 294 8.85 -5.13 -10.49
C ARG A 294 9.23 -6.38 -9.70
N TYR A 295 8.34 -7.37 -9.70
CA TYR A 295 8.44 -8.59 -8.89
C TYR A 295 8.92 -9.78 -9.69
N ALA A 296 8.38 -9.95 -10.90
CA ALA A 296 8.66 -11.10 -11.74
C ALA A 296 10.17 -11.20 -12.04
N ARG A 297 10.67 -12.43 -11.98
CA ARG A 297 12.04 -12.75 -12.37
C ARG A 297 11.99 -13.92 -13.35
N PRO A 298 12.89 -13.97 -14.34
CA PRO A 298 13.05 -15.16 -15.18
C PRO A 298 13.30 -16.38 -14.30
N ALA A 299 12.67 -17.51 -14.63
CA ALA A 299 13.00 -18.76 -13.98
C ALA A 299 14.45 -19.15 -14.32
N ASP A 300 15.24 -19.53 -13.31
CA ASP A 300 16.55 -20.14 -13.52
C ASP A 300 16.34 -21.54 -14.11
N ALA A 301 16.41 -21.65 -15.45
CA ALA A 301 16.14 -22.89 -16.18
C ALA A 301 17.09 -24.05 -15.80
N ASP A 302 18.25 -23.75 -15.21
CA ASP A 302 19.29 -24.72 -14.90
C ASP A 302 19.21 -25.30 -13.47
N LYS A 303 18.26 -24.88 -12.63
CA LYS A 303 18.06 -25.44 -11.28
C LYS A 303 16.82 -26.32 -11.20
N SER A 304 17.00 -27.64 -11.29
CA SER A 304 15.97 -28.61 -10.93
C SER A 304 15.90 -28.79 -9.41
N THR A 305 15.34 -27.80 -8.71
CA THR A 305 15.09 -27.87 -7.26
C THR A 305 13.60 -27.93 -6.98
N VAL A 306 13.21 -28.75 -6.00
CA VAL A 306 11.84 -28.82 -5.47
C VAL A 306 11.81 -28.06 -4.15
N LEU A 307 10.74 -27.30 -3.91
CA LEU A 307 10.52 -26.67 -2.61
C LEU A 307 9.74 -27.64 -1.72
N LEU A 308 10.41 -28.16 -0.68
CA LEU A 308 9.76 -28.90 0.40
C LEU A 308 9.21 -27.90 1.42
N LEU A 309 7.89 -27.86 1.55
CA LEU A 309 7.17 -27.00 2.48
C LEU A 309 6.74 -27.80 3.70
N VAL A 310 7.21 -27.40 4.88
CA VAL A 310 6.91 -28.10 6.14
C VAL A 310 5.95 -27.28 6.98
N ARG A 311 4.76 -27.85 7.22
CA ARG A 311 3.76 -27.32 8.17
C ARG A 311 3.76 -28.17 9.41
N VAL A 312 3.95 -27.55 10.57
CA VAL A 312 3.88 -28.24 11.87
C VAL A 312 2.57 -27.85 12.55
N LEU A 313 1.83 -28.85 12.99
CA LEU A 313 0.52 -28.73 13.62
C LEU A 313 0.55 -29.34 15.02
N ASP A 314 -0.25 -28.83 15.95
CA ASP A 314 -0.51 -29.47 17.24
C ASP A 314 -1.63 -30.52 17.17
N GLY A 315 -1.98 -31.13 18.32
CA GLY A 315 -3.07 -32.09 18.45
C GLY A 315 -4.46 -31.54 18.07
N GLU A 316 -4.67 -30.22 18.10
CA GLU A 316 -5.89 -29.54 17.67
C GLU A 316 -5.84 -29.10 16.19
N ARG A 317 -4.80 -29.52 15.47
CA ARG A 317 -4.50 -29.15 14.08
C ARG A 317 -4.28 -27.65 13.88
N GLN A 318 -3.85 -26.93 14.91
CA GLN A 318 -3.41 -25.54 14.80
C GLN A 318 -1.92 -25.50 14.46
N ARG A 319 -1.51 -24.54 13.64
CA ARG A 319 -0.11 -24.30 13.29
C ARG A 319 0.69 -23.86 14.51
N VAL A 320 1.84 -24.50 14.72
CA VAL A 320 2.75 -24.19 15.82
C VAL A 320 4.15 -23.85 15.35
N VAL A 321 4.83 -23.00 16.12
CA VAL A 321 6.23 -22.62 15.91
C VAL A 321 7.14 -23.66 16.57
N LYS A 322 7.92 -24.37 15.76
CA LYS A 322 8.87 -25.41 16.18
C LYS A 322 10.11 -25.40 15.28
N GLY A 323 11.26 -25.74 15.84
CA GLY A 323 12.45 -26.03 15.05
C GLY A 323 12.25 -27.27 14.18
N VAL A 324 12.55 -27.14 12.89
CA VAL A 324 12.46 -28.18 11.87
C VAL A 324 13.86 -28.40 11.30
N ARG A 325 14.25 -29.68 11.13
CA ARG A 325 15.46 -30.08 10.41
C ARG A 325 15.10 -31.00 9.26
N VAL A 326 15.73 -30.80 8.09
CA VAL A 326 15.55 -31.63 6.90
C VAL A 326 16.90 -32.24 6.54
N ILE A 327 17.00 -33.55 6.63
CA ILE A 327 18.26 -34.31 6.49
C ILE A 327 18.19 -35.18 5.24
N SER A 328 19.05 -34.92 4.26
CA SER A 328 19.17 -35.74 3.06
C SER A 328 19.69 -37.14 3.40
N GLN A 329 19.12 -38.16 2.76
CA GLN A 329 19.58 -39.54 2.87
C GLN A 329 20.52 -39.94 1.72
N ALA A 330 20.86 -39.00 0.82
CA ALA A 330 21.84 -39.22 -0.24
C ALA A 330 23.28 -39.05 0.29
N GLU A 331 24.26 -39.61 -0.43
CA GLU A 331 25.68 -39.47 -0.08
C GLU A 331 26.06 -37.99 -0.02
N GLY A 332 26.51 -37.52 1.15
CA GLY A 332 26.82 -36.12 1.44
C GLY A 332 26.06 -35.48 2.60
N ASN A 333 25.03 -36.16 3.18
CA ASN A 333 24.33 -35.78 4.42
C ASN A 333 24.02 -34.27 4.57
N GLY A 334 23.48 -33.64 3.53
CA GLY A 334 23.06 -32.24 3.62
C GLY A 334 21.94 -32.07 4.65
N GLU A 335 22.15 -31.21 5.64
CA GLU A 335 21.15 -30.82 6.64
C GLU A 335 20.77 -29.35 6.44
N GLN A 336 19.47 -29.07 6.44
CA GLN A 336 18.92 -27.73 6.49
C GLN A 336 18.06 -27.60 7.75
N SER A 337 17.98 -26.40 8.31
CA SER A 337 17.14 -26.13 9.48
C SER A 337 16.39 -24.81 9.36
N GLY A 338 15.27 -24.72 10.05
CA GLY A 338 14.44 -23.52 10.09
C GLY A 338 13.36 -23.66 11.16
N GLU A 339 12.54 -22.63 11.30
CA GLU A 339 11.45 -22.59 12.26
C GLU A 339 10.10 -22.62 11.54
N SER A 340 9.18 -23.49 11.95
CA SER A 340 7.83 -23.52 11.39
C SER A 340 7.02 -22.28 11.79
N ARG A 341 5.90 -22.06 11.11
CA ARG A 341 5.07 -20.86 11.29
C ARG A 341 3.80 -21.20 12.05
N GLY A 342 3.44 -20.36 13.02
CA GLY A 342 2.22 -20.51 13.84
C GLY A 342 0.97 -19.90 13.20
N GLU A 343 -0.17 -19.94 13.91
CA GLU A 343 -1.48 -19.45 13.45
C GLU A 343 -1.52 -17.94 13.13
N THR A 344 -0.61 -17.15 13.69
CA THR A 344 -0.54 -15.70 13.47
C THR A 344 0.24 -15.32 12.20
N ALA A 345 0.82 -16.27 11.49
CA ALA A 345 1.46 -16.03 10.19
C ALA A 345 0.44 -16.21 9.06
N ASP A 346 0.66 -15.55 7.92
CA ASP A 346 -0.15 -15.79 6.72
C ASP A 346 -0.24 -17.29 6.40
N LEU A 347 -1.39 -17.73 5.88
CA LEU A 347 -1.67 -19.13 5.58
C LEU A 347 -0.71 -19.70 4.51
N ASN A 348 -0.18 -18.83 3.65
CA ASN A 348 0.80 -19.15 2.62
C ASN A 348 2.26 -19.02 3.06
N ASP A 349 2.52 -18.43 4.23
CA ASP A 349 3.86 -18.45 4.84
C ASP A 349 4.11 -19.84 5.46
N ILE A 350 4.68 -20.74 4.68
CA ILE A 350 5.05 -22.08 5.14
C ILE A 350 6.57 -22.18 5.05
N LEU A 351 7.20 -22.79 6.06
CA LEU A 351 8.65 -23.00 6.07
C LEU A 351 9.07 -23.79 4.82
N LYS A 352 9.99 -23.23 4.03
CA LYS A 352 10.44 -23.79 2.74
C LYS A 352 11.89 -24.26 2.85
N PHE A 353 12.18 -25.39 2.21
CA PHE A 353 13.53 -25.94 2.02
C PHE A 353 13.73 -26.29 0.55
N GLU A 354 14.90 -25.99 0.00
CA GLU A 354 15.26 -26.43 -1.36
C GLU A 354 15.80 -27.87 -1.30
N VAL A 355 15.16 -28.79 -2.01
CA VAL A 355 15.52 -30.21 -2.02
C VAL A 355 15.68 -30.72 -3.45
N GLN A 356 16.43 -31.82 -3.60
CA GLN A 356 16.70 -32.45 -4.88
C GLN A 356 15.56 -33.40 -5.28
N PRO A 357 15.12 -33.38 -6.54
CA PRO A 357 14.23 -34.38 -7.11
C PRO A 357 14.71 -35.82 -6.90
N GLY A 358 13.79 -36.75 -6.71
CA GLY A 358 14.05 -38.18 -6.61
C GLY A 358 14.74 -38.65 -5.32
N ALA A 359 15.23 -37.73 -4.48
CA ALA A 359 15.95 -38.03 -3.26
C ALA A 359 15.01 -38.24 -2.06
N ASP A 360 15.52 -39.01 -1.08
CA ASP A 360 14.86 -39.26 0.20
C ASP A 360 15.39 -38.31 1.28
N TYR A 361 14.49 -37.81 2.11
CA TYR A 361 14.76 -36.91 3.23
C TYR A 361 14.09 -37.39 4.50
N VAL A 362 14.69 -37.07 5.64
CA VAL A 362 14.07 -37.19 6.96
C VAL A 362 13.80 -35.78 7.49
N VAL A 363 12.53 -35.47 7.73
CA VAL A 363 12.10 -34.22 8.37
C VAL A 363 11.95 -34.48 9.87
N LYS A 364 12.67 -33.74 10.70
CA LYS A 364 12.65 -33.85 12.16
C LYS A 364 12.07 -32.62 12.83
N VAL A 365 11.22 -32.83 13.82
CA VAL A 365 10.61 -31.80 14.68
C VAL A 365 10.67 -32.29 16.12
N GLY A 366 11.65 -31.83 16.90
CA GLY A 366 11.96 -32.44 18.20
C GLY A 366 12.31 -33.93 18.04
N ASP A 367 11.60 -34.79 18.77
CA ASP A 367 11.76 -36.25 18.71
C ASP A 367 10.96 -36.92 17.58
N PHE A 368 10.12 -36.16 16.88
CA PHE A 368 9.34 -36.68 15.75
C PHE A 368 10.18 -36.68 14.48
N GLU A 369 10.09 -37.77 13.74
CA GLU A 369 10.69 -37.88 12.41
C GLU A 369 9.69 -38.39 11.38
N ARG A 370 9.77 -37.84 10.17
CA ARG A 370 8.98 -38.26 9.02
C ARG A 370 9.89 -38.43 7.81
N LYS A 371 9.87 -39.63 7.22
CA LYS A 371 10.53 -39.90 5.94
C LYS A 371 9.70 -39.32 4.79
N VAL A 372 10.35 -38.64 3.87
CA VAL A 372 9.75 -37.96 2.72
C VAL A 372 10.55 -38.30 1.48
N ARG A 373 9.89 -38.83 0.45
CA ARG A 373 10.48 -39.04 -0.86
C ARG A 373 10.04 -37.92 -1.80
N VAL A 374 10.98 -37.24 -2.45
CA VAL A 374 10.68 -36.18 -3.40
C VAL A 374 10.35 -36.80 -4.75
N VAL A 375 9.08 -37.14 -4.97
CA VAL A 375 8.62 -37.84 -6.18
C VAL A 375 8.36 -36.92 -7.38
N THR A 376 8.56 -35.62 -7.23
CA THR A 376 8.36 -34.62 -8.29
C THR A 376 9.69 -34.09 -8.78
N ASP A 377 9.76 -33.76 -10.07
CA ASP A 377 10.96 -33.23 -10.72
C ASP A 377 11.10 -31.71 -10.56
N THR A 378 9.97 -31.01 -10.35
CA THR A 378 9.91 -29.56 -10.15
C THR A 378 8.74 -29.18 -9.24
N GLY A 379 8.70 -27.93 -8.78
CA GLY A 379 7.56 -27.38 -8.05
C GLY A 379 7.66 -27.56 -6.54
N GLU A 380 6.54 -27.88 -5.91
CA GLU A 380 6.36 -27.78 -4.46
C GLU A 380 5.79 -29.08 -3.87
N LEU A 381 6.30 -29.50 -2.71
CA LEU A 381 5.79 -30.63 -1.93
C LEU A 381 5.47 -30.18 -0.52
N ILE A 382 4.20 -30.28 -0.10
CA ILE A 382 3.78 -29.93 1.26
C ILE A 382 3.77 -31.17 2.16
N VAL A 383 4.41 -31.07 3.31
CA VAL A 383 4.44 -32.09 4.36
C VAL A 383 3.91 -31.51 5.66
N GLU A 384 2.86 -32.14 6.19
CA GLU A 384 2.31 -31.80 7.51
C GLU A 384 2.88 -32.74 8.58
N ILE A 385 3.35 -32.19 9.70
CA ILE A 385 3.80 -32.97 10.85
C ILE A 385 2.95 -32.55 12.04
N VAL A 386 2.21 -33.50 12.62
CA VAL A 386 1.44 -33.28 13.84
C VAL A 386 2.32 -33.65 15.03
N VAL A 387 2.57 -32.69 15.91
CA VAL A 387 3.26 -32.88 17.20
C VAL A 387 2.23 -32.80 18.34
N PRO A 388 2.41 -33.57 19.42
CA PRO A 388 1.52 -33.55 20.57
C PRO A 388 1.56 -32.24 21.34
#